data_AF-A0A9P6XXQ4-F1
#
_entry.id   AF-A0A9P6XXQ4-F1
#
_cell.length_a   1.000
_cell.length_b   1.000
_cell.length_c   1.000
_cell.angle_alpha   90.00
_cell.angle_beta   90.00
_cell.angle_gamma   90.00
#
_symmetry.space_group_name_H-M   'P 1'
#
loop_
_entity.id
_entity.type
_entity.pdbx_description
1 polymer ?
#
loop_
_entity_poly.entity_id
_entity_poly.type
_entity_poly.pdbx_seq_one_letter_code
_entity_poly.pdbx_strand_id
1 'polypeptide(L)'
;MPKKLPSDVQNSIKALLENGVDPAVIGKRVGVHRNTVNRYANKWIHDRIRKRGGRPSIVAESTRRYIKRQVITGCLKTAKDVQMKLEELGHPMSYQSAINILHSVVIYAEIKKKKPLLTEKHKKARLAWAKKHQYWTVHDWRRVIFSDETKINIWGSALRRKVYFLKLFYSL
;
A
#
# COMPACT_ATOMS: atom_id res chain seq x y z
N MET A 1 -22.51 -25.93 22.25
CA MET A 1 -22.06 -24.52 22.37
C MET A 1 -21.91 -24.15 23.84
N PRO A 2 -20.92 -23.33 24.25
CA PRO A 2 -20.83 -22.90 25.65
C PRO A 2 -22.08 -22.08 26.03
N LYS A 3 -22.67 -22.40 27.19
CA LYS A 3 -23.88 -21.73 27.70
C LYS A 3 -23.61 -20.24 27.93
N LYS A 4 -24.54 -19.38 27.51
CA LYS A 4 -24.48 -17.93 27.79
C LYS A 4 -24.71 -17.69 29.28
N LEU A 5 -24.03 -16.69 29.85
CA LEU A 5 -24.27 -16.30 31.23
C LEU A 5 -25.68 -15.75 31.42
N PRO A 6 -26.28 -15.85 32.62
CA PRO A 6 -27.55 -15.20 32.95
C PRO A 6 -27.52 -13.69 32.66
N SER A 7 -28.67 -13.10 32.34
CA SER A 7 -28.79 -11.67 31.98
C SER A 7 -28.27 -10.76 33.10
N ASP A 8 -28.57 -11.08 34.35
CA ASP A 8 -28.19 -10.28 35.53
C ASP A 8 -26.68 -10.22 35.73
N VAL A 9 -26.02 -11.35 35.48
CA VAL A 9 -24.56 -11.49 35.51
C VAL A 9 -23.94 -10.68 34.37
N GLN A 10 -24.54 -10.69 33.18
CA GLN A 10 -24.08 -9.87 32.05
C GLN A 10 -24.21 -8.37 32.33
N ASN A 11 -25.33 -7.93 32.90
CA ASN A 11 -25.57 -6.53 33.25
C ASN A 11 -24.61 -6.04 34.34
N SER A 12 -24.32 -6.88 35.34
CA SER A 12 -23.34 -6.61 36.38
C SER A 12 -21.92 -6.45 35.80
N ILE A 13 -21.52 -7.33 34.88
CA ILE A 13 -20.24 -7.21 34.17
C ILE A 13 -20.20 -5.93 33.33
N LYS A 14 -21.28 -5.59 32.63
CA LYS A 14 -21.36 -4.41 31.78
C LYS A 14 -21.19 -3.12 32.59
N ALA A 15 -21.93 -2.98 33.68
CA ALA A 15 -21.82 -1.82 34.58
C ALA A 15 -20.40 -1.70 35.18
N LEU A 16 -19.79 -2.80 35.61
CA LEU A 16 -18.43 -2.76 36.16
C LEU A 16 -17.36 -2.42 35.10
N LEU A 17 -17.58 -2.82 33.85
CA LEU A 17 -16.70 -2.44 32.73
C LEU A 17 -16.84 -0.96 32.35
N GLU A 18 -18.05 -0.40 32.39
CA GLU A 18 -18.31 1.04 32.18
C GLU A 18 -17.64 1.90 33.27
N ASN A 19 -17.53 1.36 34.49
CA ASN A 19 -16.81 1.98 35.61
C ASN A 19 -15.28 1.80 35.56
N GLY A 20 -14.72 1.21 34.50
CA GLY A 20 -13.28 1.08 34.31
C GLY A 20 -12.56 0.10 35.25
N VAL A 21 -13.30 -0.81 35.91
CA VAL A 21 -12.72 -1.79 36.85
C VAL A 21 -11.94 -2.88 36.12
N ASP A 22 -10.82 -3.33 36.69
CA ASP A 22 -9.99 -4.39 36.08
C ASP A 22 -10.79 -5.70 35.88
N PRO A 23 -10.75 -6.32 34.69
CA PRO A 23 -11.50 -7.56 34.39
C PRO A 23 -11.24 -8.74 35.32
N ALA A 24 -10.06 -8.82 35.95
CA ALA A 24 -9.74 -9.84 36.95
C ALA A 24 -10.49 -9.59 38.27
N VAL A 25 -10.65 -8.33 38.67
CA VAL A 25 -11.41 -7.92 39.86
C VAL A 25 -12.90 -8.16 39.64
N ILE A 26 -13.42 -7.81 38.45
CA ILE A 26 -14.80 -8.09 38.03
C ILE A 26 -15.08 -9.60 38.10
N GLY A 27 -14.16 -10.42 37.60
CA GLY A 27 -14.29 -11.87 37.63
C GLY A 27 -14.42 -12.43 39.05
N LYS A 28 -13.59 -11.94 39.98
CA LYS A 28 -13.68 -12.33 41.40
C LYS A 28 -14.99 -11.89 42.04
N ARG A 29 -15.45 -10.67 41.77
CA ARG A 29 -16.67 -10.10 42.36
C ARG A 29 -17.96 -10.77 41.88
N VAL A 30 -18.01 -11.13 40.60
CA VAL A 30 -19.19 -11.72 39.95
C VAL A 30 -19.15 -13.26 39.99
N GLY A 31 -18.04 -13.86 40.42
CA GLY A 31 -17.88 -15.32 40.47
C GLY A 31 -17.66 -15.97 39.11
N VAL A 32 -17.07 -15.24 38.15
CA VAL A 32 -16.86 -15.69 36.77
C VAL A 32 -15.37 -15.63 36.43
N HIS A 33 -14.86 -16.65 35.73
CA HIS A 33 -13.46 -16.67 35.31
C HIS A 33 -13.09 -15.43 34.46
N ARG A 34 -11.89 -14.86 34.68
CA ARG A 34 -11.44 -13.60 34.02
C ARG A 34 -11.53 -13.65 32.49
N ASN A 35 -11.32 -14.82 31.87
CA ASN A 35 -11.38 -14.97 30.42
C ASN A 35 -12.80 -14.75 29.87
N THR A 36 -13.82 -15.09 30.65
CA THR A 36 -15.22 -14.87 30.30
C THR A 36 -15.54 -13.39 30.35
N VAL A 37 -15.11 -12.68 31.40
CA VAL A 37 -15.21 -11.22 31.49
C VAL A 37 -14.48 -10.58 30.29
N ASN A 38 -13.26 -11.01 29.98
CA ASN A 38 -12.51 -10.53 28.81
C ASN A 38 -13.24 -10.80 27.48
N ARG A 39 -13.95 -11.92 27.35
CA ARG A 39 -14.74 -12.25 26.15
C ARG A 39 -15.91 -11.27 25.98
N TYR A 40 -16.64 -10.98 27.05
CA TYR A 40 -17.73 -10.00 27.05
C TYR A 40 -17.21 -8.57 26.85
N ALA A 41 -16.10 -8.20 27.50
CA ALA A 41 -15.43 -6.91 27.28
C ALA A 41 -14.99 -6.73 25.83
N ASN A 42 -14.40 -7.76 25.20
CA ASN A 42 -14.05 -7.72 23.78
C ASN A 42 -15.27 -7.64 22.85
N LYS A 43 -16.45 -8.08 23.31
CA LYS A 43 -17.69 -8.05 22.53
C LYS A 43 -18.38 -6.68 22.61
N TRP A 44 -18.38 -6.05 23.79
CA TRP A 44 -19.11 -4.79 24.03
C TRP A 44 -18.25 -3.54 23.83
N ILE A 45 -16.93 -3.64 24.02
CA ILE A 45 -16.01 -2.50 23.87
C ILE A 45 -15.27 -2.66 22.54
N HIS A 46 -15.63 -1.82 21.55
CA HIS A 46 -15.05 -1.86 20.21
C HIS A 46 -13.60 -1.36 20.18
N ASP A 47 -13.26 -0.32 20.95
CA ASP A 47 -11.92 0.32 20.94
C ASP A 47 -10.92 -0.32 21.91
N ARG A 48 -11.22 -1.52 22.41
CA ARG A 48 -10.34 -2.20 23.37
C ARG A 48 -9.06 -2.67 22.68
N ILE A 49 -7.90 -2.20 23.14
CA ILE A 49 -6.60 -2.66 22.65
C ILE A 49 -6.41 -4.14 23.01
N ARG A 50 -6.46 -5.00 22.00
CA ARG A 50 -6.20 -6.44 22.13
C ARG A 50 -4.72 -6.67 21.86
N LYS A 51 -4.02 -7.33 22.79
CA LYS A 51 -2.73 -7.94 22.48
C LYS A 51 -2.98 -9.03 21.45
N ARG A 52 -2.71 -8.74 20.17
CA ARG A 52 -2.76 -9.74 19.11
C ARG A 52 -1.63 -10.72 19.38
N GLY A 53 -1.98 -11.93 19.81
CA GLY A 53 -1.03 -13.04 19.83
C GLY A 53 -0.59 -13.35 18.41
N GLY A 54 0.61 -13.90 18.25
CA GLY A 54 1.13 -14.28 16.96
C GLY A 54 2.56 -14.79 17.07
N ARG A 55 3.02 -15.45 16.01
CA ARG A 55 4.42 -15.85 15.89
C ARG A 55 5.29 -14.58 15.75
N PRO A 56 6.35 -14.41 16.56
CA PRO A 56 7.27 -13.30 16.38
C PRO A 56 7.92 -13.40 14.99
N SER A 57 8.25 -12.25 14.40
CA SER A 57 8.94 -12.27 13.12
C SER A 57 10.37 -12.78 13.28
N ILE A 58 10.81 -13.58 12.30
CA ILE A 58 12.19 -14.07 12.18
C ILE A 58 13.19 -12.91 12.03
N VAL A 59 12.78 -11.82 11.39
CA VAL A 59 13.67 -10.70 11.05
C VAL A 59 13.28 -9.47 11.87
N ALA A 60 14.26 -8.94 12.61
CA ALA A 60 14.12 -7.75 13.42
C ALA A 60 13.83 -6.49 12.57
N GLU A 61 13.19 -5.50 13.19
CA GLU A 61 12.79 -4.26 12.51
C GLU A 61 14.01 -3.45 12.00
N SER A 62 15.15 -3.53 12.69
CA SER A 62 16.42 -2.93 12.27
C SER A 62 16.88 -3.49 10.93
N THR A 63 16.88 -4.81 10.78
CA THR A 63 17.26 -5.51 9.55
C THR A 63 16.31 -5.16 8.41
N ARG A 64 14.99 -5.12 8.67
CA ARG A 64 13.99 -4.71 7.67
C ARG A 64 14.25 -3.29 7.15
N ARG A 65 14.54 -2.35 8.07
CA ARG A 65 14.87 -0.96 7.72
C ARG A 65 16.15 -0.87 6.89
N TYR A 66 17.16 -1.68 7.22
CA TYR A 66 18.39 -1.76 6.45
C TYR A 66 18.13 -2.26 5.02
N ILE A 67 17.40 -3.37 4.85
CA ILE A 67 17.03 -3.90 3.53
C ILE A 67 16.22 -2.87 2.73
N LYS A 68 15.24 -2.20 3.37
CA LYS A 68 14.48 -1.12 2.73
C LYS A 68 15.40 -0.04 2.16
N ARG A 69 16.39 0.41 2.93
CA ARG A 69 17.36 1.41 2.49
C ARG A 69 18.15 0.91 1.28
N GLN A 70 18.66 -0.32 1.32
CA GLN A 70 19.45 -0.92 0.24
C GLN A 70 18.67 -1.04 -1.08
N VAL A 71 17.37 -1.35 -1.01
CA VAL A 71 16.50 -1.38 -2.19
C VAL A 71 16.26 0.04 -2.74
N ILE A 72 15.98 1.01 -1.88
CA ILE A 72 15.75 2.41 -2.28
C ILE A 72 17.01 3.03 -2.91
N THR A 73 18.20 2.74 -2.38
CA THR A 73 19.47 3.20 -2.96
C THR A 73 19.85 2.47 -4.25
N GLY A 74 19.08 1.45 -4.65
CA GLY A 74 19.32 0.69 -5.88
C GLY A 74 20.46 -0.33 -5.79
N CYS A 75 20.96 -0.61 -4.58
CA CYS A 75 21.98 -1.63 -4.33
C CYS A 75 21.41 -3.04 -4.49
N LEU A 76 20.15 -3.24 -4.08
CA LEU A 76 19.41 -4.49 -4.27
C LEU A 76 18.29 -4.24 -5.30
N LYS A 77 18.38 -4.90 -6.47
CA LYS A 77 17.46 -4.68 -7.58
C LYS A 77 16.38 -5.73 -7.66
N THR A 78 16.69 -6.97 -7.30
CA THR A 78 15.76 -8.08 -7.38
C THR A 78 15.42 -8.62 -5.99
N ALA A 79 14.27 -9.29 -5.88
CA ALA A 79 13.90 -9.99 -4.64
C ALA A 79 14.89 -11.13 -4.30
N LYS A 80 15.58 -11.68 -5.31
CA LYS A 80 16.62 -12.70 -5.11
C LYS A 80 17.88 -12.09 -4.46
N ASP A 81 18.27 -10.89 -4.88
CA ASP A 81 19.38 -10.16 -4.23
C ASP A 81 19.05 -9.88 -2.77
N VAL A 82 17.79 -9.54 -2.48
CA VAL A 82 17.31 -9.34 -1.11
C VAL A 82 17.37 -10.63 -0.30
N GLN A 83 16.95 -11.76 -0.87
CA GLN A 83 17.05 -13.07 -0.21
C GLN A 83 18.50 -13.42 0.12
N MET A 84 19.41 -13.29 -0.84
CA MET A 84 20.84 -13.55 -0.65
C MET A 84 21.43 -12.63 0.42
N LYS A 85 21.07 -11.34 0.41
CA LYS A 85 21.50 -10.39 1.44
C LYS A 85 20.98 -10.75 2.84
N LEU A 86 19.76 -11.27 2.94
CA LEU A 86 19.20 -11.73 4.21
C LEU A 86 19.92 -12.99 4.72
N GLU A 87 20.28 -13.90 3.82
CA GLU A 87 21.08 -15.08 4.14
C GLU A 87 22.48 -14.71 4.63
N GLU A 88 23.15 -13.76 3.97
CA GLU A 88 24.43 -13.18 4.43
C GLU A 88 24.34 -12.56 5.84
N LEU A 89 23.19 -11.99 6.21
CA LEU A 89 22.94 -11.42 7.53
C LEU A 89 22.57 -12.46 8.59
N GLY A 90 22.63 -13.75 8.26
CA GLY A 90 22.30 -14.85 9.18
C GLY A 90 20.80 -15.14 9.28
N HIS A 91 20.01 -14.70 8.30
CA HIS A 91 18.58 -14.98 8.22
C HIS A 91 18.25 -15.81 6.96
N PRO A 92 18.65 -17.10 6.91
CA PRO A 92 18.34 -17.96 5.78
C PRO A 92 16.83 -18.14 5.67
N MET A 93 16.27 -17.84 4.50
CA MET A 93 14.84 -17.93 4.27
C MET A 93 14.48 -18.18 2.81
N SER A 94 13.23 -18.62 2.60
CA SER A 94 12.70 -18.82 1.26
C SER A 94 12.53 -17.50 0.51
N TYR A 95 12.57 -17.58 -0.81
CA TYR A 95 12.31 -16.45 -1.72
C TYR A 95 10.99 -15.73 -1.40
N GLN A 96 9.92 -16.48 -1.11
CA GLN A 96 8.62 -15.90 -0.74
C GLN A 96 8.68 -15.12 0.58
N SER A 97 9.50 -15.57 1.53
CA SER A 97 9.68 -14.86 2.80
C SER A 97 10.38 -13.52 2.59
N ALA A 98 11.36 -13.45 1.68
CA ALA A 98 12.00 -12.20 1.28
C ALA A 98 11.00 -11.23 0.63
N ILE A 99 10.09 -11.71 -0.23
CA ILE A 99 8.99 -10.91 -0.79
C ILE A 99 8.06 -10.39 0.32
N ASN A 100 7.68 -11.25 1.26
CA ASN A 100 6.80 -10.85 2.37
C ASN A 100 7.44 -9.77 3.24
N ILE A 101 8.77 -9.81 3.42
CA ILE A 101 9.51 -8.73 4.08
C ILE A 101 9.42 -7.43 3.29
N LEU A 102 9.61 -7.46 1.96
CA LEU A 102 9.47 -6.27 1.12
C LEU A 102 8.07 -5.67 1.20
N HIS A 103 7.03 -6.51 1.17
CA HIS A 103 5.65 -6.06 1.36
C HIS A 103 5.43 -5.45 2.74
N SER A 104 6.03 -6.01 3.79
CA SER A 104 5.93 -5.46 5.15
C SER A 104 6.53 -4.05 5.29
N VAL A 105 7.50 -3.70 4.43
CA VAL A 105 8.10 -2.36 4.38
C VAL A 105 7.52 -1.47 3.27
N VAL A 106 6.39 -1.88 2.68
CA VAL A 106 5.64 -1.16 1.63
C VAL A 106 6.44 -1.01 0.33
N ILE A 107 7.17 -2.06 -0.06
CA ILE A 107 7.84 -2.15 -1.36
C ILE A 107 7.15 -3.24 -2.17
N TYR A 108 6.66 -2.87 -3.36
CA TYR A 108 6.00 -3.77 -4.30
C TYR A 108 6.72 -3.77 -5.63
N ALA A 109 6.72 -4.91 -6.30
CA ALA A 109 7.20 -5.01 -7.67
C ALA A 109 6.12 -4.48 -8.63
N GLU A 110 6.48 -3.53 -9.49
CA GLU A 110 5.60 -3.02 -10.54
C GLU A 110 6.36 -2.95 -11.86
N ILE A 111 5.65 -3.21 -12.96
CA ILE A 111 6.19 -3.05 -14.30
C ILE A 111 6.30 -1.55 -14.59
N LYS A 112 7.52 -1.09 -14.88
CA LYS A 112 7.75 0.30 -15.27
C LYS A 112 6.96 0.63 -16.55
N LYS A 113 6.06 1.61 -16.46
CA LYS A 113 5.35 2.14 -17.64
C LYS A 113 6.35 2.70 -18.65
N LYS A 114 6.24 2.31 -19.92
CA LYS A 114 7.07 2.84 -21.01
C LYS A 114 6.81 4.34 -21.13
N LYS A 115 7.85 5.16 -21.02
CA LYS A 115 7.80 6.61 -21.20
C LYS A 115 8.75 7.01 -22.33
N PRO A 116 8.42 7.99 -23.17
CA PRO A 116 9.36 8.52 -24.15
C PRO A 116 10.56 9.12 -23.43
N LEU A 117 11.76 8.87 -23.96
CA LEU A 117 12.98 9.44 -23.42
C LEU A 117 13.00 10.95 -23.69
N LEU A 118 13.01 11.74 -22.62
CA LEU A 118 13.13 13.19 -22.70
C LEU A 118 14.58 13.58 -22.46
N THR A 119 15.20 14.17 -23.49
CA THR A 119 16.51 14.82 -23.36
C THR A 119 16.39 16.06 -22.47
N GLU A 120 17.50 16.54 -21.91
CA GLU A 120 17.52 17.77 -21.11
C GLU A 120 16.98 18.98 -21.88
N LYS A 121 17.26 19.05 -23.20
CA LYS A 121 16.69 20.07 -24.09
C LYS A 121 15.16 19.99 -24.12
N HIS A 122 14.59 18.79 -24.27
CA HIS A 122 13.13 18.61 -24.26
C HIS A 122 12.52 19.03 -22.93
N LYS A 123 13.14 18.67 -21.80
CA LYS A 123 12.66 19.04 -20.47
C LYS A 123 12.64 20.57 -20.28
N LYS A 124 13.73 21.26 -20.62
CA LYS A 124 13.82 22.73 -20.53
C LYS A 124 12.78 23.42 -21.41
N ALA A 125 12.63 22.99 -22.66
CA ALA A 125 11.65 23.55 -23.59
C ALA A 125 10.21 23.36 -23.09
N ARG A 126 9.87 22.15 -22.63
CA ARG A 126 8.54 21.86 -22.07
C ARG A 126 8.26 22.68 -20.81
N LEU A 127 9.23 22.82 -19.91
CA LEU A 127 9.07 23.63 -18.70
C LEU A 127 8.89 25.11 -19.02
N ALA A 128 9.69 25.66 -19.94
CA ALA A 128 9.58 27.05 -20.37
C ALA A 128 8.20 27.32 -21.02
N TRP A 129 7.74 26.39 -21.86
CA TRP A 129 6.42 26.47 -22.46
C TRP A 129 5.32 26.44 -21.40
N ALA A 130 5.37 25.49 -20.45
CA ALA A 130 4.38 25.41 -19.36
C ALA A 130 4.36 26.70 -18.51
N LYS A 131 5.53 27.24 -18.13
CA LYS A 131 5.61 28.49 -17.37
C LYS A 131 5.05 29.68 -18.12
N LYS A 132 5.33 29.79 -19.43
CA LYS A 132 4.80 30.88 -20.27
C LYS A 132 3.27 30.89 -20.34
N HIS A 133 2.64 29.71 -20.26
CA HIS A 133 1.20 29.55 -20.40
C HIS A 133 0.49 29.22 -19.06
N GLN A 134 1.20 29.33 -17.92
CA GLN A 134 0.66 28.90 -16.61
C GLN A 134 -0.51 29.77 -16.12
N TYR A 135 -0.59 31.01 -16.58
CA TYR A 135 -1.66 31.96 -16.22
C TYR A 135 -2.70 32.15 -17.33
N TRP A 136 -2.66 31.32 -18.37
CA TRP A 136 -3.62 31.40 -19.45
C TRP A 136 -5.02 31.04 -18.97
N THR A 137 -5.98 31.89 -19.34
CA THR A 137 -7.38 31.68 -19.02
C THR A 137 -8.00 30.67 -19.99
N VAL A 138 -9.19 30.16 -19.66
CA VAL A 138 -9.97 29.28 -20.56
C VAL A 138 -10.19 29.95 -21.92
N HIS A 139 -10.36 31.28 -21.95
CA HIS A 139 -10.59 32.01 -23.19
C HIS A 139 -9.32 32.08 -24.07
N ASP A 140 -8.14 32.09 -23.46
CA ASP A 140 -6.86 32.03 -24.18
C ASP A 140 -6.64 30.65 -24.79
N TRP A 141 -6.97 29.57 -24.07
CA TRP A 141 -6.88 28.20 -24.58
C TRP A 141 -7.82 27.93 -25.76
N ARG A 142 -9.01 28.54 -25.78
CA ARG A 142 -9.96 28.46 -26.92
C ARG A 142 -9.38 28.99 -28.23
N ARG A 143 -8.35 29.84 -28.18
CA ARG A 143 -7.68 30.37 -29.37
C ARG A 143 -6.61 29.42 -29.91
N VAL A 144 -6.27 28.35 -29.19
CA VAL A 144 -5.28 27.37 -29.62
C VAL A 144 -5.96 26.15 -30.20
N ILE A 145 -5.55 25.81 -31.42
CA ILE A 145 -5.93 24.57 -32.08
C ILE A 145 -4.74 23.62 -32.00
N PHE A 146 -4.96 22.44 -31.42
CA PHE A 146 -3.96 21.38 -31.42
C PHE A 146 -4.20 20.46 -32.61
N SER A 147 -3.16 20.20 -33.38
CA SER A 147 -3.15 19.20 -34.45
C SER A 147 -2.09 18.15 -34.16
N ASP A 148 -2.45 16.89 -34.24
CA ASP A 148 -1.50 15.77 -34.23
C ASP A 148 -1.84 14.77 -35.36
N GLU A 149 -0.83 14.05 -35.81
CA GLU A 149 -0.96 13.03 -36.84
C GLU A 149 -0.80 11.64 -36.20
N THR A 150 -1.87 10.85 -36.25
CA THR A 150 -1.84 9.47 -35.76
C THR A 150 -1.84 8.48 -36.92
N LYS A 151 -0.92 7.51 -36.88
CA LYS A 151 -0.87 6.40 -37.84
C LYS A 151 -1.96 5.38 -37.51
N ILE A 152 -2.90 5.17 -38.44
CA ILE A 152 -3.90 4.09 -38.34
C ILE A 152 -3.51 2.95 -39.26
N ASN A 153 -3.38 1.75 -38.69
CA ASN A 153 -3.19 0.51 -39.44
C ASN A 153 -4.52 -0.22 -39.55
N ILE A 154 -5.02 -0.43 -40.78
CA ILE A 154 -6.33 -1.05 -41.02
C ILE A 154 -6.27 -2.58 -40.85
N TRP A 155 -5.12 -3.22 -41.12
CA TRP A 155 -4.93 -4.67 -40.97
C TRP A 155 -3.49 -5.05 -40.60
N GLY A 156 -3.32 -5.86 -39.55
CA GLY A 156 -2.08 -6.61 -39.22
C GLY A 156 -0.83 -5.78 -38.92
N SER A 157 0.14 -6.37 -38.21
CA SER A 157 1.42 -5.72 -37.91
C SER A 157 2.39 -5.82 -39.10
N ALA A 158 2.62 -4.67 -39.74
CA ALA A 158 3.89 -4.22 -40.32
C ALA A 158 4.49 -4.93 -41.56
N LEU A 159 3.68 -5.31 -42.55
CA LEU A 159 4.21 -5.64 -43.89
C LEU A 159 3.44 -4.90 -45.00
N ARG A 160 4.10 -3.85 -45.54
CA ARG A 160 3.83 -3.13 -46.80
C ARG A 160 2.35 -3.01 -47.24
N ARG A 161 1.52 -2.25 -46.52
CA ARG A 161 0.19 -1.83 -47.04
C ARG A 161 -0.16 -0.40 -46.66
N LYS A 162 -1.08 0.20 -47.43
CA LYS A 162 -1.49 1.62 -47.42
C LYS A 162 -1.61 2.15 -45.98
N VAL A 163 -0.79 3.16 -45.69
CA VAL A 163 -0.82 3.91 -44.44
C VAL A 163 -1.53 5.22 -44.73
N TYR A 164 -2.55 5.55 -43.93
CA TYR A 164 -3.23 6.85 -44.00
C TYR A 164 -2.85 7.67 -42.76
N PHE A 165 -2.59 8.95 -42.97
CA PHE A 165 -2.38 9.93 -41.90
C PHE A 165 -3.67 10.72 -41.74
N LEU A 166 -4.30 10.62 -40.58
CA LEU A 166 -5.42 11.47 -40.21
C LEU A 166 -4.88 12.66 -39.41
N LYS A 167 -5.25 13.87 -39.84
CA LYS A 167 -5.07 15.08 -39.04
C LYS A 167 -6.24 15.19 -38.09
N LEU A 168 -5.96 15.08 -36.80
CA LEU A 168 -6.95 15.28 -35.75
C LEU A 168 -6.79 16.69 -35.22
N PHE A 169 -7.85 17.50 -35.34
CA PHE A 169 -7.92 18.83 -34.77
C PHE A 169 -8.73 18.76 -33.48
N TYR A 170 -8.16 19.25 -32.39
CA TYR A 170 -8.83 19.35 -31.11
C TYR A 170 -8.86 20.82 -30.67
N SER A 171 -10.04 21.30 -30.27
CA SER A 171 -10.19 22.55 -29.52
C SER A 171 -10.60 22.22 -28.08
N LEU A 172 -10.05 22.97 -27.11
CA LEU A 172 -10.46 22.92 -25.70
C LEU A 172 -11.74 23.75 -25.45
#